data_AF-A0A6A5BXS8-F1
#
_entry.id   AF-A0A6A5BXS8-F1
#
_cell.length_a   1.000
_cell.length_b   1.000
_cell.length_c   1.000
_cell.angle_alpha   90.00
_cell.angle_beta   90.00
_cell.angle_gamma   90.00
#
_symmetry.space_group_name_H-M   'P 1'
#
loop_
_entity.id
_entity.type
_entity.pdbx_description
1 polymer ?
#
loop_
_entity_poly.entity_id
_entity_poly.type
_entity_poly.pdbx_seq_one_letter_code
_entity_poly.pdbx_strand_id
1 'polypeptide(L)'
;MFKIPLRKSNDVKCLQLIDLQGSLETRPEKDKPLNSVTLGSLTFSEKSDQSKDRCSLTIERQKCDGKKIALKKPLLICRKVINAQNNQTEYIIVGVAKEKLQFRSRPTPLTPSPQQQKTKTIDFDEMSSSSPLKLSSQESVARTLFFSPKTKKEEK
;
A
#
# COMPACT_ATOMS: atom_id res chain seq x y z
N MET A 1 9.15 43.95 10.97
CA MET A 1 9.41 42.85 10.00
C MET A 1 10.21 41.77 10.73
N PHE A 2 9.62 40.59 10.94
CA PHE A 2 10.32 39.50 11.63
C PHE A 2 11.31 38.85 10.66
N LYS A 3 12.58 38.77 11.06
CA LYS A 3 13.61 38.04 10.30
C LYS A 3 13.69 36.63 10.87
N ILE A 4 13.45 35.63 10.02
CA ILE A 4 13.60 34.22 10.39
C ILE A 4 14.99 33.78 9.93
N PRO A 5 15.92 33.46 10.84
CA PRO A 5 17.25 33.02 10.45
C PRO A 5 17.18 31.63 9.79
N LEU A 6 17.73 31.55 8.56
CA LEU A 6 17.90 30.31 7.82
C LEU A 6 19.38 29.95 7.77
N ARG A 7 19.71 28.70 8.12
CA ARG A 7 21.06 28.14 7.97
C ARG A 7 21.06 27.04 6.93
N LYS A 8 22.04 27.06 6.02
CA LYS A 8 22.25 25.97 5.06
C LYS A 8 22.92 24.79 5.78
N SER A 9 22.39 23.57 5.62
CA SER A 9 23.11 22.35 6.03
C SER A 9 24.27 22.07 5.08
N ASN A 10 25.32 21.40 5.56
CA ASN A 10 26.42 20.95 4.68
C ASN A 10 25.93 19.92 3.66
N ASP A 11 24.98 19.07 4.08
CA ASP A 11 24.43 17.99 3.26
C ASP A 11 22.99 18.30 2.85
N VAL A 12 22.81 19.20 1.90
CA VAL A 12 21.48 19.48 1.33
C VAL A 12 21.09 18.34 0.38
N LYS A 13 20.04 17.60 0.73
CA LYS A 13 19.57 16.45 -0.05
C LYS A 13 18.44 16.83 -1.01
N CYS A 14 18.37 16.13 -2.14
CA CYS A 14 17.15 16.10 -2.95
C CYS A 14 16.21 15.09 -2.29
N LEU A 15 15.06 15.56 -1.79
CA LEU A 15 14.11 14.73 -1.04
C LEU A 15 12.86 14.50 -1.87
N GLN A 16 12.31 13.29 -1.77
CA GLN A 16 11.04 12.93 -2.39
C GLN A 16 9.90 13.08 -1.39
N LEU A 17 8.81 13.72 -1.82
CA LEU A 17 7.58 13.76 -1.03
C LEU A 17 6.65 12.61 -1.40
N ILE A 18 6.00 12.03 -0.40
CA ILE A 18 4.92 11.06 -0.58
C ILE A 18 3.62 11.73 -0.09
N ASP A 19 2.66 11.89 -1.00
CA ASP A 19 1.35 12.51 -0.79
C ASP A 19 0.28 11.41 -0.83
N LEU A 20 -0.10 10.92 0.35
CA LEU A 20 -1.12 9.89 0.55
C LEU A 20 -2.46 10.55 0.86
N GLN A 21 -3.52 10.15 0.16
CA GLN A 21 -4.88 10.52 0.52
C GLN A 21 -5.43 9.58 1.59
N GLY A 22 -5.55 10.09 2.81
CA GLY A 22 -6.00 9.34 3.99
C GLY A 22 -5.00 9.45 5.13
N SER A 23 -5.15 8.58 6.12
CA SER A 23 -4.26 8.48 7.28
C SER A 23 -3.49 7.16 7.23
N LEU A 24 -2.23 7.19 7.68
CA LEU A 24 -1.47 5.97 7.96
C LEU A 24 -1.79 5.53 9.39
N GLU A 25 -2.52 4.44 9.51
CA GLU A 25 -2.85 3.86 10.80
C GLU A 25 -1.73 2.94 11.26
N THR A 26 -1.37 3.05 12.54
CA THR A 26 -0.41 2.16 13.20
C THR A 26 -1.14 1.35 14.26
N ARG A 27 -0.57 0.21 14.67
CA ARG A 27 -1.23 -0.61 15.71
C ARG A 27 -1.28 0.20 17.02
N PRO A 28 -2.47 0.34 17.63
CA PRO A 28 -2.70 1.26 18.76
C PRO A 28 -1.91 0.89 20.02
N GLU A 29 -1.49 -0.37 20.16
CA GLU A 29 -0.65 -0.82 21.28
C GLU A 29 0.78 -0.21 21.26
N LYS A 30 1.13 0.49 20.18
CA LYS A 30 2.44 1.12 19.99
C LYS A 30 2.22 2.48 19.34
N ASP A 31 1.77 3.49 20.11
CA ASP A 31 1.91 4.94 19.82
C ASP A 31 3.39 5.37 19.70
N LYS A 32 4.20 4.54 19.05
CA LYS A 32 5.58 4.77 18.74
C LYS A 32 5.61 5.50 17.41
N PRO A 33 6.46 6.53 17.30
CA PRO A 33 6.66 7.19 16.02
C PRO A 33 7.11 6.14 14.99
N LEU A 34 6.64 6.28 13.75
CA LEU A 34 7.01 5.40 12.61
C LEU A 34 8.47 5.51 12.18
N ASN A 35 9.30 6.15 13.00
CA ASN A 35 10.72 6.33 12.75
C ASN A 35 11.38 4.96 12.62
N SER A 36 12.07 4.75 11.49
CA SER A 36 12.82 3.53 11.19
C SER A 36 11.97 2.24 11.08
N VAL A 37 10.65 2.35 10.92
CA VAL A 37 9.77 1.20 10.66
C VAL A 37 9.59 1.03 9.15
N THR A 38 9.92 -0.16 8.63
CA THR A 38 9.59 -0.52 7.25
C THR A 38 8.08 -0.71 7.13
N LEU A 39 7.41 0.26 6.51
CA LEU A 39 5.96 0.21 6.29
C LEU A 39 5.57 -0.70 5.13
N GLY A 40 6.45 -0.83 4.13
CA GLY A 40 6.07 -1.44 2.87
C GLY A 40 7.12 -1.26 1.79
N SER A 41 6.72 -1.52 0.55
CA SER A 41 7.57 -1.41 -0.63
C SER A 41 6.99 -0.40 -1.62
N LEU A 42 7.87 0.36 -2.26
CA LEU A 42 7.56 1.27 -3.35
C LEU A 42 8.18 0.73 -4.62
N THR A 43 7.36 0.57 -5.66
CA THR A 43 7.79 0.08 -6.97
C THR A 43 7.49 1.10 -8.05
N PHE A 44 8.40 1.23 -9.01
CA PHE A 44 8.23 2.10 -10.18
C PHE A 44 8.04 1.22 -11.41
N SER A 45 7.16 1.64 -12.32
CA SER A 45 6.98 0.95 -13.59
C SER A 45 8.12 1.33 -14.54
N GLU A 46 8.93 0.36 -14.92
CA GLU A 46 10.03 0.55 -15.89
C GLU A 46 9.58 0.34 -17.34
N LYS A 47 8.31 -0.01 -17.58
CA LYS A 47 7.82 -0.43 -18.89
C LYS A 47 7.44 0.76 -19.78
N SER A 48 8.34 1.17 -20.67
CA SER A 48 8.19 2.19 -21.73
C SER A 48 7.96 3.65 -21.27
N ASP A 49 8.33 4.60 -22.13
CA ASP A 49 8.39 6.05 -21.85
C ASP A 49 7.11 6.65 -21.27
N GLN A 50 5.95 6.08 -21.59
CA GLN A 50 4.65 6.57 -21.10
C GLN A 50 4.31 6.13 -19.67
N SER A 51 5.03 5.16 -19.08
CA SER A 51 4.74 4.65 -17.73
C SER A 51 5.79 4.98 -16.67
N LYS A 52 6.85 5.72 -17.01
CA LYS A 52 7.92 6.13 -16.07
C LYS A 52 7.40 6.87 -14.82
N ASP A 53 6.26 7.53 -14.94
CA ASP A 53 5.65 8.27 -13.84
C ASP A 53 4.71 7.42 -12.99
N ARG A 54 4.40 6.17 -13.37
CA ARG A 54 3.54 5.30 -12.56
C ARG A 54 4.36 4.61 -11.48
N CYS A 55 3.83 4.64 -10.26
CA CYS A 55 4.42 3.95 -9.12
C CYS A 55 3.32 3.23 -8.32
N SER A 56 3.71 2.24 -7.54
CA SER A 56 2.79 1.51 -6.67
C SER A 56 3.41 1.35 -5.29
N LEU A 57 2.64 1.72 -4.27
CA LEU A 57 3.00 1.58 -2.88
C LEU A 57 2.24 0.39 -2.30
N THR A 58 2.96 -0.57 -1.75
CA THR A 58 2.38 -1.71 -1.05
C THR A 58 2.68 -1.59 0.43
N ILE A 59 1.64 -1.51 1.25
CA ILE A 59 1.73 -1.52 2.72
C ILE A 59 0.94 -2.74 3.20
N GLU A 60 1.63 -3.69 3.82
CA GLU A 60 1.07 -4.98 4.20
C GLU A 60 0.27 -5.66 3.06
N ARG A 61 -1.05 -5.86 3.24
CA ARG A 61 -1.95 -6.50 2.26
C ARG A 61 -2.67 -5.48 1.36
N GLN A 62 -2.26 -4.23 1.37
CA GLN A 62 -2.88 -3.16 0.60
C GLN A 62 -1.91 -2.60 -0.44
N LYS A 63 -2.43 -2.37 -1.64
CA LYS A 63 -1.73 -1.77 -2.77
C LYS A 63 -2.41 -0.48 -3.18
N CYS A 64 -1.63 0.59 -3.27
CA CYS A 64 -2.07 1.90 -3.72
C CYS A 64 -1.30 2.29 -4.98
N ASP A 65 -2.02 2.50 -6.07
CA ASP A 65 -1.41 2.98 -7.31
C ASP A 65 -1.31 4.51 -7.28
N GLY A 66 -0.16 5.01 -7.69
CA GLY A 66 0.19 6.41 -7.64
C GLY A 66 0.94 6.88 -8.89
N LYS A 67 1.25 8.16 -8.88
CA LYS A 67 2.02 8.80 -9.94
C LYS A 67 3.04 9.79 -9.40
N LYS A 68 4.17 9.90 -10.07
CA LYS A 68 5.17 10.94 -9.86
C LYS A 68 4.70 12.24 -10.50
N ILE A 69 4.82 13.35 -9.77
CA ILE A 69 4.34 14.66 -10.22
C ILE A 69 5.41 15.70 -9.86
N ALA A 70 5.88 16.45 -10.86
CA ALA A 70 6.71 17.62 -10.65
C ALA A 70 5.92 18.73 -9.94
N LEU A 71 6.50 19.32 -8.90
CA LEU A 71 5.90 20.45 -8.19
C LEU A 71 6.07 21.73 -9.00
N LYS A 72 4.98 22.50 -9.14
CA LYS A 72 5.04 23.83 -9.79
C LYS A 72 6.02 24.78 -9.09
N LYS A 73 6.14 24.63 -7.76
CA LYS A 73 7.07 25.37 -6.91
C LYS A 73 7.82 24.35 -6.05
N PRO A 74 9.15 24.26 -6.13
CA PRO A 74 9.93 23.41 -5.23
C PRO A 74 9.71 23.78 -3.77
N LEU A 75 9.71 22.78 -2.90
CA LEU A 75 9.54 22.97 -1.46
C LEU A 75 10.88 22.88 -0.75
N LEU A 76 11.17 23.87 0.07
CA LEU A 76 12.32 23.88 0.97
C LEU A 76 11.95 23.11 2.24
N ILE A 77 12.72 22.07 2.56
CA ILE A 77 12.50 21.26 3.77
C ILE A 77 13.47 21.76 4.84
N CYS A 78 12.89 22.30 5.90
CA CYS A 78 13.62 22.90 7.00
C CYS A 78 13.39 22.11 8.29
N ARG A 79 14.47 21.89 9.05
CA ARG A 79 14.40 21.41 10.43
C ARG A 79 14.44 22.60 11.37
N LYS A 80 13.40 22.75 12.18
CA LYS A 80 13.36 23.73 13.27
C LYS A 80 14.37 23.33 14.34
N VAL A 81 15.19 24.28 14.77
CA VAL A 81 16.12 24.13 15.89
C VAL A 81 15.92 25.31 16.82
N ILE A 82 15.80 25.04 18.11
CA ILE A 82 15.77 26.07 19.14
C ILE A 82 17.17 26.09 19.73
N ASN A 83 17.85 27.23 19.62
CA ASN A 83 19.18 27.39 20.20
C ASN A 83 19.03 27.54 21.73
N ALA A 84 19.64 26.61 22.47
CA ALA A 84 19.50 26.54 23.92
C ALA A 84 20.15 27.74 24.65
N GLN A 85 21.10 28.44 24.03
CA GLN A 85 21.79 29.56 24.69
C GLN A 85 21.00 30.87 24.65
N ASN A 86 20.24 31.11 23.59
CA ASN A 86 19.53 32.39 23.38
C ASN A 86 18.01 32.21 23.16
N ASN A 87 17.50 30.98 23.25
CA ASN A 87 16.11 30.59 22.97
C ASN A 87 15.60 31.06 21.59
N GLN A 88 16.50 31.35 20.65
CA GLN A 88 16.11 31.76 19.31
C GLN A 88 15.74 30.54 18.47
N THR A 89 14.63 30.66 17.75
CA THR A 89 14.22 29.66 16.76
C THR A 89 14.95 29.92 15.45
N GLU A 90 15.63 28.89 14.96
CA GLU A 90 16.33 28.89 13.70
C GLU A 90 15.87 27.71 12.84
N TYR A 91 15.99 27.86 11.52
CA TYR A 91 15.62 26.80 10.58
C TYR A 91 16.82 26.37 9.77
N ILE A 92 17.17 25.09 9.87
CA ILE A 92 18.24 24.49 9.10
C ILE A 92 17.63 23.90 7.82
N ILE A 93 18.12 24.31 6.67
CA ILE A 93 17.74 23.77 5.36
C ILE A 93 18.33 22.35 5.24
N VAL A 94 17.46 21.35 5.24
CA VAL A 94 17.84 19.92 5.14
C VAL A 94 17.79 19.42 3.70
N GLY A 95 16.87 19.95 2.90
CA GLY A 95 16.72 19.50 1.53
C GLY A 95 15.74 20.32 0.71
N VAL A 96 15.65 19.95 -0.56
CA VAL A 96 14.69 20.52 -1.50
C VAL A 96 13.91 19.36 -2.13
N ALA A 97 12.59 19.49 -2.15
CA ALA A 97 11.72 18.59 -2.89
C ALA A 97 11.22 19.28 -4.16
N LYS A 98 11.49 18.66 -5.31
CA LYS A 98 11.06 19.16 -6.63
C LYS A 98 9.88 18.37 -7.20
N GLU A 99 9.66 17.16 -6.69
CA GLU A 99 8.60 16.25 -7.13
C GLU A 99 7.96 15.56 -5.92
N LYS A 100 6.76 15.03 -6.15
CA LYS A 100 6.03 14.21 -5.19
C LYS A 100 5.49 12.95 -5.85
N LEU A 101 5.38 11.89 -5.06
CA LEU A 101 4.64 10.67 -5.39
C LEU A 101 3.23 10.82 -4.82
N GLN A 102 2.24 10.91 -5.69
CA GLN A 102 0.87 11.14 -5.31
C GLN A 102 0.05 9.85 -5.43
N PHE A 103 -0.57 9.45 -4.32
CA PHE A 103 -1.42 8.27 -4.20
C PHE A 103 -2.84 8.72 -3.82
N ARG A 104 -3.70 8.86 -4.84
CA ARG A 104 -5.10 9.28 -4.70
C ARG A 104 -6.10 8.13 -4.93
N SER A 105 -5.60 6.99 -5.42
CA SER A 105 -6.43 5.81 -5.65
C SER A 105 -6.80 5.15 -4.32
N ARG A 106 -7.96 4.48 -4.31
CA ARG A 106 -8.38 3.69 -3.15
C ARG A 106 -7.43 2.49 -2.99
N PRO A 107 -6.97 2.19 -1.75
CA PRO A 107 -6.19 0.98 -1.49
C PRO A 107 -6.95 -0.27 -1.96
N THR A 108 -6.25 -1.13 -2.71
CA THR A 108 -6.77 -2.39 -3.22
C THR A 108 -6.14 -3.55 -2.45
N PRO A 109 -6.91 -4.57 -2.06
CA PRO A 109 -6.35 -5.74 -1.40
C PRO A 109 -5.47 -6.52 -2.38
N LEU A 110 -4.31 -6.96 -1.92
CA LEU A 110 -3.52 -7.97 -2.64
C LEU A 110 -4.26 -9.30 -2.53
N THR A 111 -4.94 -9.71 -3.60
CA THR A 111 -5.52 -11.04 -3.66
C THR A 111 -4.39 -12.06 -3.80
N PRO A 112 -4.32 -13.09 -2.93
CA PRO A 112 -3.39 -14.19 -3.15
C PRO A 112 -3.77 -14.85 -4.48
N SER A 113 -2.79 -15.04 -5.37
CA SER A 113 -3.03 -15.73 -6.63
C SER A 113 -3.47 -17.18 -6.35
N PRO A 114 -4.51 -17.71 -6.99
CA PRO A 114 -5.04 -19.07 -6.72
C PRO A 114 -4.12 -20.22 -7.21
N GLN A 115 -2.83 -20.00 -7.45
CA GLN A 115 -1.95 -20.98 -8.10
C GLN A 115 -1.45 -22.13 -7.21
N GLN A 116 -2.05 -22.39 -6.04
CA GLN A 116 -1.66 -23.53 -5.18
C GLN A 116 -2.86 -24.40 -4.74
N GLN A 117 -3.80 -24.68 -5.64
CA GLN A 117 -4.73 -25.80 -5.48
C GLN A 117 -4.46 -26.90 -6.52
N LYS A 118 -3.23 -27.42 -6.41
CA LYS A 118 -2.77 -28.81 -6.58
C LYS A 118 -3.67 -30.03 -6.35
N THR A 119 -5.00 -30.02 -6.46
CA THR A 119 -5.78 -31.24 -6.14
C THR A 119 -5.49 -32.35 -7.15
N LYS A 120 -4.68 -33.33 -6.73
CA LYS A 120 -4.61 -34.67 -7.31
C LYS A 120 -5.93 -35.39 -6.98
N THR A 121 -6.71 -35.69 -8.00
CA THR A 121 -7.82 -36.66 -7.97
C THR A 121 -7.51 -37.61 -9.12
N ILE A 122 -6.78 -38.70 -8.90
CA ILE A 122 -7.28 -40.08 -8.76
C ILE A 122 -8.37 -40.38 -9.80
N ASP A 123 -7.93 -41.05 -10.86
CA ASP A 123 -8.76 -41.64 -11.91
C ASP A 123 -9.64 -42.77 -11.33
N PHE A 124 -10.92 -42.78 -11.72
CA PHE A 124 -11.80 -43.93 -11.62
C PHE A 124 -12.45 -44.12 -12.99
N ASP A 125 -12.14 -45.26 -13.62
CA ASP A 125 -12.72 -45.74 -14.87
C ASP A 125 -14.04 -46.50 -14.65
N GLU A 126 -14.84 -46.55 -15.72
CA GLU A 126 -16.00 -47.45 -16.03
C GLU A 126 -17.33 -47.25 -15.25
N MET A 127 -18.54 -47.38 -15.83
CA MET A 127 -19.05 -47.57 -17.20
C MET A 127 -20.59 -47.35 -17.22
N SER A 128 -21.15 -47.09 -18.40
CA SER A 128 -22.51 -47.42 -18.91
C SER A 128 -23.61 -46.33 -19.05
N SER A 129 -23.82 -45.99 -20.34
CA SER A 129 -25.09 -45.93 -21.11
C SER A 129 -26.30 -45.11 -20.64
N SER A 130 -26.59 -44.01 -21.35
CA SER A 130 -27.71 -43.88 -22.33
C SER A 130 -28.12 -42.40 -22.57
N SER A 131 -28.52 -42.10 -23.80
CA SER A 131 -28.66 -40.78 -24.44
C SER A 131 -30.09 -40.18 -24.32
N PRO A 132 -30.49 -39.11 -25.04
CA PRO A 132 -30.43 -37.70 -24.60
C PRO A 132 -31.79 -36.96 -24.66
N LEU A 133 -31.99 -35.87 -23.90
CA LEU A 133 -33.03 -34.86 -24.20
C LEU A 133 -32.57 -33.42 -23.89
N LYS A 134 -32.90 -32.52 -24.82
CA LYS A 134 -32.66 -31.06 -24.79
C LYS A 134 -33.63 -30.35 -23.82
N LEU A 135 -33.22 -29.20 -23.26
CA LEU A 135 -33.78 -27.85 -23.51
C LEU A 135 -33.75 -26.93 -22.26
N SER A 136 -33.28 -25.70 -22.50
CA SER A 136 -33.63 -24.39 -21.92
C SER A 136 -33.42 -24.03 -20.44
N SER A 137 -32.70 -22.90 -20.32
CA SER A 137 -32.99 -21.72 -19.47
C SER A 137 -32.62 -21.70 -17.99
N GLN A 138 -31.63 -20.83 -17.72
CA GLN A 138 -31.58 -19.83 -16.64
C GLN A 138 -32.24 -20.19 -15.30
N GLU A 139 -31.39 -20.39 -14.27
CA GLU A 139 -31.47 -19.66 -13.00
C GLU A 139 -30.23 -19.96 -12.14
N SER A 140 -29.42 -18.93 -11.88
CA SER A 140 -28.25 -19.02 -11.00
C SER A 140 -28.68 -18.76 -9.56
N VAL A 141 -29.12 -19.80 -8.85
CA VAL A 141 -29.44 -19.71 -7.42
C VAL A 141 -28.15 -19.73 -6.60
N ALA A 142 -27.87 -18.62 -5.92
CA ALA A 142 -26.77 -18.46 -5.00
C ALA A 142 -26.82 -19.53 -3.89
N ARG A 143 -25.85 -20.45 -3.87
CA ARG A 143 -25.61 -21.36 -2.75
C ARG A 143 -24.77 -20.64 -1.70
N THR A 144 -25.45 -20.04 -0.72
CA THR A 144 -24.86 -19.66 0.56
C THR A 144 -24.43 -20.94 1.29
N LEU A 145 -23.13 -21.19 1.40
CA LEU A 145 -22.58 -22.28 2.21
C LEU A 145 -22.57 -21.85 3.68
N PHE A 146 -23.53 -22.36 4.45
CA PHE A 146 -23.51 -22.33 5.90
C PHE A 146 -22.47 -23.33 6.43
N PHE A 147 -21.43 -22.84 7.08
CA PHE A 147 -20.56 -23.66 7.91
C PHE A 147 -21.13 -23.75 9.32
N SER A 148 -21.67 -24.90 9.69
CA SER A 148 -21.92 -25.24 11.10
C SER A 148 -20.66 -25.87 11.70
N PRO A 149 -20.14 -25.37 12.83
CA PRO A 149 -19.05 -26.04 13.54
C PRO A 149 -19.59 -27.29 14.27
N LYS A 150 -18.95 -28.44 14.03
CA LYS A 150 -19.15 -29.66 14.84
C LYS A 150 -18.48 -29.45 16.20
N THR A 151 -19.27 -29.43 17.27
CA THR A 151 -18.77 -29.58 18.64
C THR A 151 -18.46 -31.06 18.88
N LYS A 152 -17.18 -31.39 19.09
CA LYS A 152 -16.77 -32.62 19.76
C LYS A 152 -17.21 -32.51 21.22
N LYS A 153 -17.98 -33.48 21.71
CA LYS A 153 -18.23 -33.67 23.14
C LYS A 153 -17.35 -34.84 23.60
N GLU A 154 -16.35 -34.51 24.41
CA GLU A 154 -15.58 -35.47 25.20
C GLU A 154 -16.43 -35.92 26.40
N GLU A 155 -16.47 -37.25 26.56
CA GLU A 155 -16.23 -38.03 27.78
C GLU A 155 -16.89 -37.62 29.11
N LYS A 156 -17.76 -38.51 29.61
CA LYS A 156 -17.53 -39.22 30.86
C LYS A 156 -18.32 -40.53 30.90
#